data_AF-A0AAD9IQA3-F1
#
_entry.id   AF-A0AAD9IQA3-F1
#
_cell.length_a   1.000
_cell.length_b   1.000
_cell.length_c   1.000
_cell.angle_alpha   90.00
_cell.angle_beta   90.00
_cell.angle_gamma   90.00
#
_symmetry.space_group_name_H-M   'P 1'
#
loop_
_entity.id
_entity.type
_entity.pdbx_description
1 polymer ?
#
loop_
_entity_poly.entity_id
_entity_poly.type
_entity_poly.pdbx_seq_one_letter_code
_entity_poly.pdbx_strand_id
1 'polypeptide(L)'
;MQDMPTGWFTHRREQNGFRPESVQLYGHMAADRLPWEASRTEHALRHQLNRREQRIGKLLVDGWCHETRTAYQFQGCFFHGCPCTGKQGERLFGMVVCDIRVAENLRQHFAEMLPVFKNNTDSRDYIGPFMRQYTKDNDMMSTQRRMLVGSYHGEKPLLATPSLQW
;
A
#
# COMPACT_ATOMS: atom_id res chain seq x y z
N MET A 1 -1.53 -17.69 20.42
CA MET A 1 -1.61 -17.27 19.00
C MET A 1 -0.28 -16.61 18.68
N GLN A 2 0.50 -17.16 17.75
CA GLN A 2 1.79 -16.58 17.38
C GLN A 2 1.54 -15.35 16.51
N ASP A 3 2.06 -14.19 16.92
CA ASP A 3 1.97 -13.00 16.09
C ASP A 3 2.71 -13.25 14.78
N MET A 4 1.97 -13.16 13.67
CA MET A 4 2.54 -13.26 12.34
C MET A 4 3.54 -12.10 12.14
N PRO A 5 4.72 -12.36 11.56
CA PRO A 5 5.67 -11.29 11.29
C PRO A 5 5.00 -10.28 10.36
N THR A 6 4.86 -9.05 10.86
CA THR A 6 4.42 -7.90 10.07
C THR A 6 5.68 -7.20 9.60
N GLY A 7 5.96 -7.29 8.30
CA GLY A 7 7.18 -6.75 7.70
C GLY A 7 7.20 -6.93 6.18
N TRP A 8 8.20 -6.33 5.54
CA TRP A 8 8.43 -6.42 4.10
C TRP A 8 8.78 -7.86 3.72
N PHE A 9 8.11 -8.41 2.70
CA PHE A 9 8.40 -9.73 2.17
C PHE A 9 9.05 -9.59 0.79
N THR A 10 10.13 -10.33 0.53
CA THR A 10 10.80 -10.32 -0.78
C THR A 10 10.03 -11.22 -1.74
N HIS A 11 9.55 -10.67 -2.84
CA HIS A 11 8.99 -11.48 -3.92
C HIS A 11 10.12 -12.17 -4.68
N ARG A 12 9.90 -13.43 -5.06
CA ARG A 12 10.75 -14.15 -6.01
C ARG A 12 9.83 -14.79 -7.02
N ARG A 13 9.97 -14.41 -8.29
CA ARG A 13 9.14 -14.90 -9.38
C ARG A 13 9.98 -15.75 -10.32
N GLU A 14 9.43 -16.85 -10.79
CA GLU A 14 10.06 -17.73 -11.78
C GLU A 14 10.44 -16.97 -13.06
N GLN A 15 9.57 -16.04 -13.48
CA GLN A 15 9.76 -15.16 -14.65
C GLN A 15 11.05 -14.32 -14.59
N ASN A 16 11.60 -14.07 -13.40
CA ASN A 16 12.86 -13.34 -13.21
C ASN A 16 13.96 -14.25 -12.63
N GLY A 17 13.84 -15.57 -12.83
CA GLY A 17 14.78 -16.56 -12.31
C GLY A 17 14.91 -16.56 -10.79
N PHE A 18 13.80 -16.28 -10.08
CA PHE A 18 13.76 -16.17 -8.61
C PHE A 18 14.68 -15.09 -8.02
N ARG A 19 15.07 -14.10 -8.83
CA ARG A 19 15.79 -12.93 -8.33
C ARG A 19 14.92 -12.20 -7.30
N PRO A 20 15.53 -11.69 -6.22
CA PRO A 20 14.82 -10.99 -5.17
C PRO A 20 14.25 -9.67 -5.69
N GLU A 21 12.93 -9.52 -5.61
CA GLU A 21 12.19 -8.30 -5.91
C GLU A 21 11.66 -7.71 -4.60
N SER A 22 12.08 -6.49 -4.28
CA SER A 22 11.49 -5.75 -3.18
C SER A 22 10.11 -5.21 -3.60
N VAL A 23 9.09 -5.47 -2.79
CA VAL A 23 7.74 -4.88 -2.95
C VAL A 23 7.67 -3.43 -2.48
N GLN A 24 8.74 -2.89 -1.89
CA GLN A 24 8.79 -1.50 -1.47
C GLN A 24 9.85 -0.72 -2.23
N LEU A 25 9.42 0.15 -3.12
CA LEU A 25 10.36 0.99 -3.87
C LEU A 25 10.91 2.16 -3.05
N TYR A 26 10.19 2.59 -2.00
CA TYR A 26 10.45 3.88 -1.34
C TYR A 26 10.65 3.83 0.18
N GLY A 27 10.22 2.77 0.87
CA GLY A 27 10.32 2.68 2.34
C GLY A 27 11.54 1.91 2.88
N HIS A 28 12.25 1.15 2.03
CA HIS A 28 13.45 0.42 2.45
C HIS A 28 14.52 1.32 3.05
N MET A 29 14.75 2.49 2.45
CA MET A 29 15.79 3.40 2.96
C MET A 29 15.49 3.86 4.39
N ALA A 30 14.24 4.24 4.70
CA ALA A 30 13.85 4.61 6.06
C ALA A 30 13.92 3.41 7.01
N ALA A 31 13.44 2.25 6.55
CA ALA A 31 13.40 1.00 7.29
C ALA A 31 14.79 0.43 7.63
N ASP A 32 15.78 0.62 6.77
CA ASP A 32 17.18 0.21 6.98
C ASP A 32 17.96 1.27 7.74
N ARG A 33 17.65 2.56 7.53
CA ARG A 33 18.39 3.65 8.15
C ARG A 33 18.13 3.79 9.64
N LEU A 34 16.89 3.57 10.10
CA LEU A 34 16.57 3.68 11.52
C LEU A 34 17.29 2.62 12.39
N PRO A 35 17.35 1.33 12.00
CA PRO A 35 18.23 0.35 12.65
C PRO A 35 19.71 0.74 12.64
N TRP A 36 20.21 1.30 11.54
CA TRP A 36 21.60 1.77 11.48
C TRP A 36 21.86 2.94 12.42
N GLU A 37 20.98 3.95 12.48
CA GLU A 37 21.10 5.05 13.43
C GLU A 37 21.02 4.54 14.87
N ALA A 38 20.09 3.62 15.15
CA ALA A 38 19.99 2.93 16.44
C ALA A 38 21.26 2.14 16.80
N SER A 39 22.03 1.65 15.81
CA SER A 39 23.31 0.96 16.06
C SER A 39 24.46 1.90 16.41
N ARG A 40 24.34 3.19 16.07
CA ARG A 40 25.35 4.23 16.38
C ARG A 40 25.05 4.98 17.66
N THR A 41 23.79 4.99 18.07
CA THR A 41 23.35 5.53 19.34
C THR A 41 23.23 4.41 20.35
N GLU A 42 23.56 4.61 21.63
CA GLU A 42 23.26 3.61 22.67
C GLU A 42 21.75 3.51 22.99
N HIS A 43 20.90 4.16 22.18
CA HIS A 43 19.48 4.32 22.44
C HIS A 43 18.64 3.45 21.51
N ALA A 44 17.64 2.78 22.09
CA ALA A 44 16.66 2.03 21.33
C ALA A 44 15.71 2.98 20.57
N LEU A 45 15.57 2.78 19.26
CA LEU A 45 14.60 3.49 18.43
C LEU A 45 13.36 2.63 18.21
N ARG A 46 12.19 3.22 18.46
CA ARG A 46 10.89 2.68 18.08
C ARG A 46 10.56 3.09 16.65
N HIS A 47 10.25 2.15 15.77
CA HIS A 47 9.95 2.42 14.35
C HIS A 47 8.98 1.39 13.75
N GLN A 48 8.61 1.55 12.48
CA GLN A 48 7.63 0.70 11.79
C GLN A 48 7.94 -0.80 11.91
N LEU A 49 9.20 -1.19 11.82
CA LEU A 49 9.65 -2.59 11.86
C LEU A 49 9.93 -3.12 13.28
N ASN A 50 9.86 -2.26 14.29
CA ASN A 50 10.09 -2.66 15.68
C ASN A 50 9.21 -1.82 16.63
N ARG A 51 8.04 -2.40 16.98
CA ARG A 51 7.01 -1.85 17.89
C ARG A 51 6.09 -0.76 17.34
N ARG A 52 5.98 -0.66 16.00
CA ARG A 52 5.17 0.32 15.24
C ARG A 52 5.62 1.78 15.49
N GLU A 53 5.31 2.66 14.54
CA GLU A 53 5.60 4.10 14.61
C GLU A 53 4.95 4.79 15.81
N GLN A 54 5.61 5.81 16.36
CA GLN A 54 5.09 6.63 17.46
C GLN A 54 4.28 7.80 16.91
N ARG A 55 3.15 8.12 17.55
CA ARG A 55 2.39 9.34 17.27
C ARG A 55 2.76 10.44 18.26
N ILE A 56 3.06 11.63 17.74
CA ILE A 56 3.30 12.86 18.51
C ILE A 56 2.26 13.88 18.04
N GLY A 57 1.30 14.20 18.91
CA GLY A 57 0.13 15.01 18.52
C GLY A 57 -0.64 14.35 17.37
N LYS A 58 -0.76 15.05 16.23
CA LYS A 58 -1.42 14.54 15.02
C LYS A 58 -0.47 13.80 14.07
N LEU A 59 0.84 13.84 14.30
CA LEU A 59 1.86 13.33 13.38
C LEU A 59 2.36 11.94 13.81
N LEU A 60 2.47 11.01 12.86
CA LEU A 60 3.23 9.75 13.03
C LEU A 60 4.68 10.02 12.61
N VAL A 61 5.64 9.56 13.41
CA VAL A 61 7.07 9.72 13.13
C VAL A 61 7.71 8.38 12.79
N ASP A 62 8.64 8.39 11.82
CA ASP A 62 9.30 7.17 11.32
C ASP A 62 10.08 6.45 12.42
N GLY A 63 10.78 7.22 13.27
CA GLY A 63 11.50 6.73 14.43
C GLY A 63 11.28 7.60 15.68
N TRP A 64 11.28 6.98 16.85
CA TRP A 64 11.17 7.68 18.14
C TRP A 64 12.11 7.08 19.19
N CYS A 65 12.93 7.92 19.80
CA CYS A 65 13.73 7.57 20.96
C CYS A 65 13.03 8.05 22.24
N HIS A 66 12.62 7.13 23.11
CA HIS A 66 11.93 7.50 24.36
C HIS A 66 12.89 8.15 25.38
N GLU A 67 14.15 7.72 25.41
CA GLU A 67 15.16 8.19 26.37
C GLU A 67 15.52 9.65 26.14
N THR A 68 15.82 10.00 24.89
CA THR A 68 16.23 11.37 24.52
C THR A 68 15.05 12.26 24.13
N ARG A 69 13.84 11.70 24.04
CA ARG A 69 12.63 12.37 23.49
C ARG A 69 12.86 12.95 22.09
N THR A 70 13.62 12.23 21.27
CA THR A 70 13.99 12.66 19.92
C THR A 70 13.15 11.93 18.87
N ALA A 71 12.52 12.70 17.98
CA ALA A 71 11.84 12.17 16.80
C ALA A 71 12.79 12.12 15.60
N TYR A 72 12.78 11.00 14.89
CA TYR A 72 13.54 10.76 13.67
C TYR A 72 12.54 10.68 12.52
N GLN A 73 12.69 11.56 11.52
CA GLN A 73 11.91 11.54 10.29
C GLN A 73 12.84 11.37 9.11
N PHE A 74 12.60 10.32 8.33
CA PHE A 74 13.34 10.06 7.10
C PHE A 74 12.58 10.68 5.94
N GLN A 75 12.93 11.92 5.62
CA GLN A 75 12.34 12.67 4.52
C GLN A 75 12.87 12.14 3.19
N GLY A 76 12.31 11.03 2.71
CA GLY A 76 12.64 10.47 1.41
C GLY A 76 12.47 11.53 0.32
N CYS A 77 13.48 11.66 -0.56
CA CYS A 77 13.52 12.61 -1.69
C CYS A 77 12.15 12.67 -2.44
N PHE A 78 11.49 11.51 -2.61
CA PHE A 78 10.19 11.36 -3.28
C PHE A 78 8.97 11.84 -2.50
N PHE A 79 8.98 11.89 -1.17
CA PHE A 79 7.85 12.42 -0.38
C PHE A 79 8.05 13.89 0.01
N HIS A 80 9.30 14.36 -0.08
CA HIS A 80 9.70 15.72 0.25
C HIS A 80 9.76 16.65 -0.98
N GLY A 81 9.56 16.14 -2.20
CA GLY A 81 9.59 16.95 -3.43
C GLY A 81 10.97 17.54 -3.71
N CYS A 82 12.02 16.84 -3.26
CA CYS A 82 13.36 17.38 -3.27
C CYS A 82 13.93 17.44 -4.72
N PRO A 83 14.73 18.46 -5.08
CA PRO A 83 15.36 18.63 -6.39
C PRO A 83 15.99 17.38 -7.00
N CYS A 84 16.56 16.50 -6.16
CA CYS A 84 17.13 15.20 -6.51
C CYS A 84 16.18 14.28 -7.31
N THR A 85 14.86 14.49 -7.25
CA THR A 85 13.87 13.60 -7.88
C THR A 85 13.44 14.01 -9.29
N GLY A 86 13.90 15.17 -9.79
CA GLY A 86 13.47 15.69 -11.09
C GLY A 86 11.98 16.10 -11.14
N LYS A 87 11.28 16.12 -9.99
CA LYS A 87 9.85 16.46 -9.85
C LYS A 87 9.60 17.95 -9.60
N GLN A 88 10.64 18.80 -9.68
CA GLN A 88 10.49 20.24 -9.51
C GLN A 88 9.67 20.82 -10.67
N GLY A 89 8.52 21.41 -10.36
CA GLY A 89 7.62 22.02 -11.35
C GLY A 89 6.28 21.31 -11.54
N GLU A 90 6.02 20.20 -10.84
CA GLU A 90 4.69 19.57 -10.88
C GLU A 90 3.65 20.40 -10.13
N ARG A 91 2.47 20.61 -10.75
CA ARG A 91 1.34 21.37 -10.15
C ARG A 91 0.69 20.67 -8.96
N LEU A 92 0.92 19.36 -8.79
CA LEU A 92 0.32 18.54 -7.74
C LEU A 92 1.32 17.45 -7.30
N PHE A 93 1.65 17.40 -6.01
CA PHE A 93 2.62 16.47 -5.43
C PHE A 93 2.17 15.98 -4.04
N GLY A 94 2.47 14.72 -3.69
CA GLY A 94 2.02 14.07 -2.46
C GLY A 94 1.01 12.93 -2.68
N MET A 95 0.03 12.79 -1.77
CA MET A 95 -1.04 11.79 -1.81
C MET A 95 -2.39 12.47 -1.98
N VAL A 96 -3.32 11.82 -2.69
CA VAL A 96 -4.69 12.29 -2.88
C VAL A 96 -5.68 11.17 -2.66
N VAL A 97 -6.81 11.53 -2.05
CA VAL A 97 -7.98 10.65 -1.92
C VAL A 97 -8.98 11.12 -2.96
N CYS A 98 -9.25 10.31 -3.97
CA CYS A 98 -10.18 10.63 -5.04
C CYS A 98 -10.89 9.37 -5.55
N ASP A 99 -12.04 9.53 -6.18
CA ASP A 99 -12.71 8.44 -6.88
C ASP A 99 -12.00 8.17 -8.21
N ILE A 100 -11.93 6.89 -8.59
CA ILE A 100 -11.38 6.46 -9.89
C ILE A 100 -12.43 5.68 -10.66
N ARG A 101 -12.52 5.93 -11.97
CA ARG A 101 -13.44 5.25 -12.88
C ARG A 101 -12.76 5.01 -14.21
N VAL A 102 -12.93 3.81 -14.74
CA VAL A 102 -12.55 3.47 -16.11
C VAL A 102 -13.57 4.09 -17.06
N ALA A 103 -13.09 4.90 -18.00
CA ALA A 103 -13.93 5.50 -19.03
C ALA A 103 -14.68 4.42 -19.83
N GLU A 104 -15.95 4.67 -20.19
CA GLU A 104 -16.83 3.66 -20.78
C GLU A 104 -16.26 3.07 -22.08
N ASN A 105 -15.67 3.93 -22.91
CA ASN A 105 -15.01 3.55 -24.17
C ASN A 105 -13.78 2.64 -23.99
N LEU A 106 -13.21 2.56 -22.77
CA LEU A 106 -12.07 1.70 -22.46
C LEU A 106 -12.48 0.40 -21.75
N ARG A 107 -13.75 0.23 -21.37
CA ARG A 107 -14.17 -0.97 -20.64
C ARG A 107 -13.98 -2.25 -21.45
N GLN A 108 -14.19 -2.20 -22.76
CA GLN A 108 -13.97 -3.36 -23.63
C GLN A 108 -12.50 -3.80 -23.62
N HIS A 109 -11.57 -2.85 -23.61
CA HIS A 109 -10.13 -3.14 -23.53
C HIS A 109 -9.78 -3.88 -22.22
N PHE A 110 -10.41 -3.49 -21.11
CA PHE A 110 -10.18 -4.09 -19.79
C PHE A 110 -11.19 -5.20 -19.41
N ALA A 111 -11.94 -5.73 -20.38
CA ALA A 111 -12.99 -6.71 -20.09
C ALA A 111 -12.43 -8.04 -19.56
N GLU A 112 -11.23 -8.42 -20.01
CA GLU A 112 -10.54 -9.63 -19.53
C GLU A 112 -10.01 -9.46 -18.10
N MET A 113 -9.47 -8.28 -17.78
CA MET A 113 -8.88 -7.99 -16.47
C MET A 113 -9.24 -6.57 -16.03
N LEU A 114 -10.18 -6.51 -15.08
CA LEU A 114 -10.64 -5.25 -14.49
C LEU A 114 -9.46 -4.55 -13.78
N PRO A 115 -9.20 -3.26 -14.05
CA PRO A 115 -7.94 -2.63 -13.66
C PRO A 115 -7.96 -2.08 -12.22
N VAL A 116 -9.14 -1.95 -11.60
CA VAL A 116 -9.27 -1.44 -10.23
C VAL A 116 -9.54 -2.58 -9.27
N PHE A 117 -8.53 -2.95 -8.48
CA PHE A 117 -8.65 -3.94 -7.40
C PHE A 117 -8.97 -3.26 -6.08
N LYS A 118 -10.04 -3.73 -5.41
CA LYS A 118 -10.46 -3.21 -4.11
C LYS A 118 -10.96 -4.34 -3.21
N ASN A 119 -10.82 -4.18 -1.91
CA ASN A 119 -11.45 -5.09 -0.96
C ASN A 119 -12.94 -4.73 -0.84
N ASN A 120 -13.82 -5.68 -1.11
CA ASN A 120 -15.26 -5.52 -0.90
C ASN A 120 -15.80 -6.64 0.00
N THR A 121 -16.81 -6.32 0.79
CA THR A 121 -17.53 -7.23 1.68
C THR A 121 -18.72 -7.86 0.95
N ASP A 122 -19.24 -7.21 -0.10
CA ASP A 122 -20.42 -7.68 -0.85
C ASP A 122 -20.04 -8.68 -1.94
N SER A 123 -19.70 -9.89 -1.53
CA SER A 123 -19.18 -10.95 -2.40
C SER A 123 -20.13 -11.36 -3.52
N ARG A 124 -21.45 -11.30 -3.30
CA ARG A 124 -22.46 -11.83 -4.23
C ARG A 124 -22.65 -10.98 -5.48
N ASP A 125 -22.37 -9.67 -5.39
CA ASP A 125 -22.60 -8.73 -6.50
C ASP A 125 -21.55 -8.76 -7.60
N TYR A 126 -20.40 -9.37 -7.31
CA TYR A 126 -19.32 -9.56 -8.27
C TYR A 126 -19.33 -10.94 -8.93
N ILE A 127 -20.32 -11.77 -8.61
CA ILE A 127 -20.46 -13.12 -9.16
C ILE A 127 -21.44 -13.07 -10.33
N GLY A 128 -21.03 -13.62 -11.48
CA GLY A 128 -21.87 -13.70 -12.67
C GLY A 128 -23.18 -14.46 -12.40
N PRO A 129 -24.25 -14.23 -13.19
CA PRO A 129 -25.58 -14.79 -12.94
C PRO A 129 -25.60 -16.31 -12.75
N PHE A 130 -24.82 -17.02 -13.56
CA PHE A 130 -24.65 -18.48 -13.49
C PHE A 130 -24.09 -18.93 -12.13
N MET A 131 -22.95 -18.38 -11.72
CA MET A 131 -22.31 -18.74 -10.45
C MET A 131 -23.13 -18.28 -9.24
N ARG A 132 -23.89 -17.19 -9.37
CA ARG A 132 -24.84 -16.74 -8.34
C ARG A 132 -25.97 -17.74 -8.14
N GLN A 133 -26.49 -18.32 -9.22
CA GLN A 133 -27.51 -19.37 -9.12
C GLN A 133 -26.92 -20.65 -8.52
N TYR A 134 -25.76 -21.09 -9.03
CA TYR A 134 -25.05 -22.27 -8.52
C TYR A 134 -24.76 -22.19 -7.01
N THR A 135 -24.29 -21.03 -6.53
CA THR A 135 -24.00 -20.83 -5.10
C THR A 135 -25.25 -20.85 -4.22
N LYS A 136 -26.40 -20.38 -4.72
CA LYS A 136 -27.70 -20.52 -4.03
C LYS A 136 -28.13 -21.97 -3.95
N ASP A 137 -28.05 -22.70 -5.07
CA ASP A 137 -28.54 -24.07 -5.18
C ASP A 137 -27.71 -25.06 -4.33
N ASN A 138 -26.45 -24.71 -4.02
CA ASN A 138 -25.52 -25.54 -3.27
C ASN A 138 -25.21 -25.02 -1.85
N ASP A 139 -25.96 -24.03 -1.34
CA ASP A 139 -25.73 -23.36 -0.04
C ASP A 139 -24.27 -22.92 0.19
N MET A 140 -23.63 -22.44 -0.89
CA MET A 140 -22.26 -21.95 -0.86
C MET A 140 -22.25 -20.43 -0.70
N MET A 141 -21.25 -19.89 0.02
CA MET A 141 -21.11 -18.44 0.25
C MET A 141 -22.29 -17.82 1.05
N SER A 142 -22.74 -18.53 2.08
CA SER A 142 -23.77 -18.07 3.02
C SER A 142 -23.29 -16.92 3.92
N THR A 143 -22.00 -16.91 4.29
CA THR A 143 -21.39 -15.85 5.10
C THR A 143 -20.77 -14.75 4.22
N GLN A 144 -21.05 -13.50 4.55
CA GLN A 144 -20.40 -12.34 3.94
C GLN A 144 -18.90 -12.35 4.29
N ARG A 145 -18.03 -12.19 3.29
CA ARG A 145 -16.56 -12.25 3.47
C ARG A 145 -15.92 -11.10 2.72
N ARG A 146 -14.91 -10.50 3.34
CA ARG A 146 -14.07 -9.47 2.70
C ARG A 146 -13.16 -10.15 1.67
N MET A 147 -13.28 -9.77 0.41
CA MET A 147 -12.49 -10.32 -0.70
C MET A 147 -11.92 -9.20 -1.56
N LEU A 148 -10.78 -9.45 -2.18
CA LEU A 148 -10.24 -8.57 -3.22
C LEU A 148 -11.02 -8.83 -4.52
N VAL A 149 -11.67 -7.79 -5.04
CA VAL A 149 -12.45 -7.84 -6.29
C VAL A 149 -11.91 -6.86 -7.31
N GLY A 150 -11.92 -7.26 -8.58
CA GLY A 150 -11.70 -6.36 -9.71
C GLY A 150 -12.96 -5.56 -10.02
N SER A 151 -12.81 -4.32 -10.46
CA SER A 151 -13.92 -3.43 -10.82
C SER A 151 -13.49 -2.36 -11.83
N TYR A 152 -14.47 -1.67 -12.44
CA TYR A 152 -14.23 -0.49 -13.26
C TYR A 152 -14.19 0.82 -12.45
N HIS A 153 -14.35 0.76 -11.13
CA HIS A 153 -14.42 1.96 -10.29
C HIS A 153 -13.93 1.70 -8.86
N GLY A 154 -13.29 2.70 -8.27
CA GLY A 154 -12.87 2.73 -6.87
C GLY A 154 -13.37 4.01 -6.21
N GLU A 155 -13.89 3.89 -4.99
CA GLU A 155 -14.36 5.04 -4.22
C GLU A 155 -13.28 5.41 -3.21
N LYS A 156 -12.81 6.65 -3.31
CA LYS A 156 -11.82 7.25 -2.39
C LYS A 156 -10.56 6.39 -2.12
N PRO A 157 -9.92 5.69 -3.08
CA PRO A 157 -8.57 5.18 -2.87
C PRO A 157 -7.59 6.30 -2.54
N LEU A 158 -6.62 6.00 -1.68
CA LEU A 158 -5.44 6.84 -1.47
C LEU A 158 -4.44 6.53 -2.59
N LEU A 159 -4.14 7.52 -3.42
CA LEU A 159 -3.25 7.39 -4.57
C LEU A 159 -2.09 8.36 -4.45
N ALA A 160 -0.91 7.92 -4.90
CA ALA A 160 0.21 8.82 -5.09
C ALA A 160 -0.09 9.73 -6.29
N THR A 161 0.13 11.03 -6.14
CA THR A 161 -0.13 12.03 -7.19
C THR A 161 0.58 11.74 -8.53
N PRO A 162 1.77 11.10 -8.58
CA PRO A 162 2.35 10.67 -9.86
C PRO A 162 1.57 9.56 -10.57
N SER A 163 0.80 8.74 -9.85
CA SER A 163 -0.07 7.71 -10.46
C SER A 163 -1.29 8.30 -11.17
N LEU A 164 -1.54 9.61 -11.02
CA LEU A 164 -2.58 10.35 -11.71
C LEU A 164 -2.07 11.15 -12.90
N GLN A 165 -0.78 11.04 -13.23
CA GLN A 165 -0.20 11.68 -14.40
C GLN A 165 -0.56 10.84 -15.62
N TRP A 166 -1.32 11.45 -16.53
CA TRP A 166 -1.69 10.89 -17.84
C TRP A 166 -0.83 11.55 -18.91
#